data_AF-A0A2T6BIW0-F1
#
_entry.id   AF-A0A2T6BIW0-F1
#
_cell.length_a   1.000
_cell.length_b   1.000
_cell.length_c   1.000
_cell.angle_alpha   90.00
_cell.angle_beta   90.00
_cell.angle_gamma   90.00
#
_symmetry.space_group_name_H-M   'P 1'
#
loop_
_entity.id
_entity.type
_entity.pdbx_description
1 polymer ?
#
loop_
_entity_poly.entity_id
_entity_poly.type
_entity_poly.pdbx_seq_one_letter_code
_entity_poly.pdbx_strand_id
1 'polypeptide(L)'
;MQLTAHGRVLPLRSHPSMERRGLSITRAQRLRLENTLCSLPAHHVSGLSYVELRQRAGSGGSTNALPGRTSGPGYSIVLDYDSFSRRINQTTLDLNYTLLHEMGHVVDWTNHAFSWMQLNDRPGYDAICARVHRHAPGGTNNDQEKFADAYADFHFATARGRRTWPDSIAAIERCRPIWRVPESRPPAGGWGASAYA
;
A
#
# COMPACT_ATOMS: atom_id res chain seq x y z
N MET A 1 18.55 8.22 4.09
CA MET A 1 18.55 8.01 2.62
C MET A 1 17.26 8.61 2.05
N GLN A 2 17.11 8.74 0.73
CA GLN A 2 15.89 9.29 0.12
C GLN A 2 15.40 8.37 -0.99
N LEU A 3 14.10 8.32 -1.23
CA LEU A 3 13.45 7.76 -2.41
C LEU A 3 12.94 8.90 -3.28
N THR A 4 12.93 8.71 -4.59
CA THR A 4 12.32 9.66 -5.52
C THR A 4 11.16 9.01 -6.25
N ALA A 5 9.99 9.67 -6.25
CA ALA A 5 8.82 9.24 -7.00
C ALA A 5 8.02 10.46 -7.48
N HIS A 6 7.73 10.53 -8.79
CA HIS A 6 6.99 11.64 -9.40
C HIS A 6 7.51 13.04 -9.04
N GLY A 7 8.84 13.22 -9.01
CA GLY A 7 9.48 14.48 -8.62
C GLY A 7 9.41 14.81 -7.12
N ARG A 8 8.76 13.98 -6.30
CA ARG A 8 8.79 14.08 -4.84
C ARG A 8 9.97 13.32 -4.27
N VAL A 9 10.57 13.90 -3.24
CA VAL A 9 11.61 13.27 -2.42
C VAL A 9 10.97 12.78 -1.12
N LEU A 10 10.97 11.46 -0.92
CA LEU A 10 10.45 10.81 0.26
C LEU A 10 11.62 10.34 1.15
N PRO A 11 11.62 10.63 2.46
CA PRO A 11 12.62 10.08 3.36
C PRO A 11 12.57 8.55 3.38
N LEU A 12 13.74 7.92 3.22
CA LEU A 12 13.97 6.51 3.56
C LEU A 12 14.78 6.46 4.86
N ARG A 13 14.13 5.95 5.90
CA ARG A 13 14.68 5.85 7.25
C ARG A 13 15.14 4.42 7.55
N SER A 14 16.14 4.31 8.40
CA SER A 14 16.53 3.05 9.01
C SER A 14 16.05 3.07 10.46
N HIS A 15 15.26 2.07 10.85
CA HIS A 15 14.92 1.84 12.24
C HIS A 15 16.19 1.41 13.00
N PRO A 16 16.37 1.74 14.30
CA PRO A 16 17.55 1.36 15.08
C PRO A 16 17.89 -0.13 15.09
N SER A 17 16.92 -1.01 14.79
CA SER A 17 17.18 -2.46 14.67
C SER A 17 18.03 -2.83 13.46
N MET A 18 18.04 -2.02 12.40
CA MET A 18 18.92 -2.18 11.24
C MET A 18 20.38 -1.90 11.63
N GLU A 19 20.62 -0.78 12.31
CA GLU A 19 21.94 -0.33 12.73
C GLU A 19 22.59 -1.33 13.68
N ARG A 20 21.84 -1.82 14.68
CA ARG A 20 22.31 -2.87 15.61
C ARG A 20 22.75 -4.15 14.92
N ARG A 21 22.26 -4.41 13.71
CA ARG A 21 22.59 -5.61 12.91
C ARG A 21 23.59 -5.30 11.78
N GLY A 22 24.05 -4.05 11.66
CA GLY A 22 24.93 -3.62 10.57
C GLY A 22 24.29 -3.75 9.18
N LEU A 23 22.95 -3.70 9.10
CA LEU A 23 22.23 -3.90 7.85
C LEU A 23 22.05 -2.58 7.10
N SER A 24 22.22 -2.66 5.79
CA SER A 24 21.94 -1.56 4.86
C SER A 24 21.29 -2.13 3.60
N ILE A 25 20.48 -1.34 2.92
CA ILE A 25 19.95 -1.75 1.61
C ILE A 25 20.95 -1.44 0.50
N THR A 26 20.99 -2.32 -0.47
CA THR A 26 21.74 -2.15 -1.71
C THR A 26 21.09 -1.10 -2.62
N ARG A 27 21.86 -0.60 -3.60
CA ARG A 27 21.32 0.28 -4.65
C ARG A 27 20.16 -0.36 -5.41
N ALA A 28 20.25 -1.66 -5.71
CA ALA A 28 19.20 -2.38 -6.42
C ALA A 28 17.90 -2.47 -5.61
N GLN A 29 17.99 -2.75 -4.31
CA GLN A 29 16.83 -2.75 -3.41
C GLN A 29 16.19 -1.36 -3.32
N ARG A 30 17.00 -0.29 -3.22
CA ARG A 30 16.51 1.09 -3.24
C ARG A 30 15.76 1.40 -4.54
N LEU A 31 16.39 1.13 -5.69
CA LEU A 31 15.78 1.35 -7.00
C LEU A 31 14.47 0.60 -7.15
N ARG A 32 14.37 -0.62 -6.60
CA ARG A 32 13.12 -1.38 -6.58
C ARG A 32 12.02 -0.67 -5.79
N LEU A 33 12.32 -0.06 -4.64
CA LEU A 33 11.35 0.76 -3.92
C LEU A 33 10.94 1.99 -4.73
N GLU A 34 11.89 2.69 -5.34
CA GLU A 34 11.63 3.87 -6.18
C GLU A 34 10.77 3.51 -7.40
N ASN A 35 11.12 2.46 -8.13
CA ASN A 35 10.34 1.94 -9.26
C ASN A 35 8.93 1.54 -8.84
N THR A 36 8.79 0.94 -7.66
CA THR A 36 7.48 0.59 -7.11
C THR A 36 6.62 1.84 -6.92
N LEU A 37 7.15 2.88 -6.28
CA LEU A 37 6.42 4.12 -6.06
C LEU A 37 6.13 4.86 -7.38
N CYS A 38 7.08 4.91 -8.30
CA CYS A 38 6.92 5.51 -9.63
C CYS A 38 5.91 4.77 -10.52
N SER A 39 5.67 3.48 -10.27
CA SER A 39 4.66 2.71 -11.01
C SER A 39 3.22 3.09 -10.61
N LEU A 40 3.04 3.78 -9.49
CA LEU A 40 1.74 4.20 -9.00
C LEU A 40 1.34 5.57 -9.57
N PRO A 41 0.04 5.91 -9.60
CA PRO A 41 -0.36 7.30 -9.81
C PRO A 41 0.18 8.23 -8.71
N ALA A 42 0.61 9.44 -9.07
CA ALA A 42 1.23 10.38 -8.12
C ALA A 42 0.35 10.71 -6.90
N HIS A 43 -0.97 10.75 -7.07
CA HIS A 43 -1.93 10.98 -5.99
C HIS A 43 -2.09 9.78 -5.05
N HIS A 44 -1.74 8.56 -5.46
CA HIS A 44 -1.69 7.42 -4.52
C HIS A 44 -0.52 7.56 -3.56
N VAL A 45 0.58 8.16 -4.02
CA VAL A 45 1.79 8.38 -3.22
C VAL A 45 1.65 9.62 -2.33
N SER A 46 0.63 10.47 -2.54
CA SER A 46 0.61 11.79 -1.90
C SER A 46 0.43 11.75 -0.39
N GLY A 47 -0.33 10.77 0.12
CA GLY A 47 -0.53 10.52 1.54
C GLY A 47 0.69 9.94 2.25
N LEU A 48 1.65 9.36 1.51
CA LEU A 48 2.86 8.79 2.09
C LEU A 48 3.85 9.89 2.50
N SER A 49 4.27 9.83 3.76
CA SER A 49 5.21 10.78 4.37
C SER A 49 6.64 10.26 4.36
N TYR A 50 6.85 8.99 4.68
CA TYR A 50 8.17 8.33 4.63
C TYR A 50 8.02 6.81 4.60
N VAL A 51 9.11 6.15 4.19
CA VAL A 51 9.30 4.70 4.34
C VAL A 51 10.42 4.46 5.35
N GLU A 52 10.22 3.52 6.25
CA GLU A 52 11.22 3.08 7.21
C GLU A 52 11.50 1.59 7.02
N LEU A 53 12.76 1.19 7.18
CA LEU A 53 13.19 -0.19 7.14
C LEU A 53 13.53 -0.66 8.54
N ARG A 54 13.01 -1.82 8.96
CA ARG A 54 13.39 -2.44 10.23
C ARG A 54 13.86 -3.88 10.03
N GLN A 55 14.76 -4.32 10.91
CA GLN A 55 15.01 -5.75 11.06
C GLN A 55 14.03 -6.36 12.07
N ARG A 56 13.27 -7.36 11.62
CA ARG A 56 12.41 -8.25 12.42
C ARG A 56 12.38 -9.61 11.71
N ALA A 57 12.26 -10.71 12.46
CA ALA A 57 12.01 -12.01 11.85
C ALA A 57 10.66 -11.99 11.12
N GLY A 58 10.68 -12.21 9.81
CA GLY A 58 9.49 -12.17 8.95
C GLY A 58 9.62 -11.17 7.80
N SER A 59 8.74 -11.30 6.82
CA SER A 59 8.83 -10.55 5.54
C SER A 59 7.59 -9.68 5.30
N GLY A 60 7.16 -8.95 6.33
CA GLY A 60 5.97 -8.12 6.30
C GLY A 60 6.26 -6.62 6.11
N GLY A 61 5.20 -5.85 6.23
CA GLY A 61 5.24 -4.42 6.43
C GLY A 61 4.20 -4.02 7.47
N SER A 62 4.11 -2.71 7.73
CA SER A 62 2.95 -2.13 8.37
C SER A 62 2.80 -0.68 7.96
N THR A 63 1.55 -0.24 7.82
CA THR A 63 1.20 1.15 7.53
C THR A 63 0.67 1.81 8.80
N ASN A 64 1.14 3.02 9.11
CA ASN A 64 0.77 3.75 10.32
C ASN A 64 0.26 5.15 9.97
N ALA A 65 -0.82 5.58 10.63
CA ALA A 65 -1.26 6.97 10.59
C ALA A 65 -0.33 7.84 11.45
N LEU A 66 0.06 9.01 10.94
CA LEU A 66 0.85 10.00 11.66
C LEU A 66 -0.08 11.06 12.26
N PRO A 67 -0.24 11.12 13.59
CA PRO A 67 -1.05 12.16 14.22
C PRO A 67 -0.41 13.55 14.05
N GLY A 68 -1.24 14.59 13.91
CA GLY A 68 -0.81 15.99 14.05
C GLY A 68 -0.20 16.68 12.83
N ARG A 69 -0.43 16.19 11.59
CA ARG A 69 -0.02 16.95 10.39
C ARG A 69 -0.97 18.11 10.12
N THR A 70 -0.40 19.30 9.90
CA THR A 70 -1.10 20.53 9.53
C THR A 70 -1.63 20.56 8.09
N SER A 71 -1.25 19.59 7.26
CA SER A 71 -1.56 19.53 5.81
C SER A 71 -2.30 18.27 5.37
N GLY A 72 -3.12 17.69 6.26
CA GLY A 72 -3.89 16.46 6.02
C GLY A 72 -3.21 15.20 6.58
N PRO A 73 -3.90 14.04 6.58
CA PRO A 73 -3.39 12.82 7.16
C PRO A 73 -2.12 12.37 6.42
N GLY A 74 -1.04 12.20 7.17
CA GLY A 74 0.19 11.60 6.65
C GLY A 74 0.31 10.17 7.13
N TYR A 75 0.82 9.31 6.28
CA TYR A 75 1.05 7.90 6.60
C TYR A 75 2.53 7.57 6.52
N SER A 76 2.97 6.60 7.32
CA SER A 76 4.30 6.01 7.21
C SER A 76 4.19 4.52 6.95
N ILE A 77 5.12 4.00 6.16
CA ILE A 77 5.24 2.57 5.91
C ILE A 77 6.52 2.08 6.58
N VAL A 78 6.41 1.02 7.37
CA VAL A 78 7.55 0.29 7.92
C VAL A 78 7.65 -1.04 7.17
N LEU A 79 8.75 -1.29 6.48
CA LEU A 79 9.02 -2.55 5.80
C LEU A 79 10.02 -3.38 6.60
N ASP A 80 9.71 -4.66 6.79
CA ASP A 80 10.71 -5.61 7.30
C ASP A 80 11.79 -5.80 6.23
N TYR A 81 13.07 -5.77 6.61
CA TYR A 81 14.20 -5.89 5.68
C TYR A 81 14.16 -7.18 4.87
N ASP A 82 13.72 -8.29 5.49
CA ASP A 82 13.55 -9.58 4.81
C ASP A 82 12.40 -9.57 3.79
N SER A 83 11.62 -8.49 3.66
CA SER A 83 10.66 -8.33 2.56
C SER A 83 11.34 -8.43 1.19
N PHE A 84 12.58 -7.96 1.02
CA PHE A 84 13.30 -8.05 -0.25
C PHE A 84 13.64 -9.49 -0.66
N SER A 85 13.72 -10.43 0.29
CA SER A 85 14.05 -11.82 0.01
C SER A 85 12.81 -12.67 -0.33
N ARG A 86 11.60 -12.11 -0.27
CA ARG A 86 10.39 -12.83 -0.70
C ARG A 86 10.47 -13.14 -2.18
N ARG A 87 10.12 -14.38 -2.55
CA ARG A 87 10.08 -14.84 -3.95
C ARG A 87 9.29 -13.90 -4.87
N ILE A 88 8.17 -13.35 -4.41
CA ILE A 88 7.34 -12.40 -5.18
C ILE A 88 8.05 -11.05 -5.44
N ASN A 89 8.97 -10.67 -4.54
CA ASN A 89 9.79 -9.46 -4.63
C ASN A 89 11.12 -9.68 -5.35
N GLN A 90 11.43 -10.92 -5.72
CA GLN A 90 12.59 -11.30 -6.54
C GLN A 90 12.23 -11.44 -8.02
N THR A 91 11.07 -10.93 -8.43
CA THR A 91 10.62 -10.98 -9.83
C THR A 91 11.38 -9.96 -10.69
N THR A 92 11.39 -10.21 -12.00
CA THR A 92 11.98 -9.33 -13.03
C THR A 92 11.23 -8.01 -13.23
N LEU A 93 10.08 -7.83 -12.59
CA LEU A 93 9.25 -6.62 -12.74
C LEU A 93 9.85 -5.40 -12.05
N ASP A 94 10.93 -5.56 -11.28
CA ASP A 94 11.53 -4.49 -10.47
C ASP A 94 10.56 -3.75 -9.55
N LEU A 95 9.53 -4.47 -9.08
CA LEU A 95 8.58 -4.01 -8.06
C LEU A 95 8.77 -4.76 -6.73
N ASN A 96 8.34 -4.12 -5.65
CA ASN A 96 8.23 -4.68 -4.30
C ASN A 96 6.74 -4.80 -3.93
N TYR A 97 6.23 -6.04 -3.95
CA TYR A 97 4.86 -6.39 -3.59
C TYR A 97 4.51 -5.97 -2.16
N THR A 98 5.43 -6.13 -1.20
CA THR A 98 5.17 -5.74 0.20
C THR A 98 4.89 -4.25 0.27
N LEU A 99 5.71 -3.43 -0.40
CA LEU A 99 5.46 -1.99 -0.48
C LEU A 99 4.14 -1.67 -1.19
N LEU A 100 3.77 -2.37 -2.27
CA LEU A 100 2.48 -2.16 -2.93
C LEU A 100 1.30 -2.50 -2.02
N HIS A 101 1.42 -3.57 -1.24
CA HIS A 101 0.41 -3.96 -0.27
C HIS A 101 0.21 -2.85 0.76
N GLU A 102 1.30 -2.35 1.36
CA GLU A 102 1.22 -1.23 2.31
C GLU A 102 0.71 0.07 1.66
N MET A 103 1.05 0.32 0.39
CA MET A 103 0.45 1.42 -0.38
C MET A 103 -1.05 1.24 -0.60
N GLY A 104 -1.56 0.00 -0.63
CA GLY A 104 -3.00 -0.28 -0.65
C GLY A 104 -3.69 0.27 0.60
N HIS A 105 -3.11 0.07 1.78
CA HIS A 105 -3.61 0.67 3.03
C HIS A 105 -3.55 2.20 2.99
N VAL A 106 -2.45 2.79 2.52
CA VAL A 106 -2.34 4.25 2.37
C VAL A 106 -3.43 4.79 1.44
N VAL A 107 -3.67 4.15 0.30
CA VAL A 107 -4.69 4.56 -0.67
C VAL A 107 -6.08 4.43 -0.10
N ASP A 108 -6.39 3.33 0.58
CA ASP A 108 -7.69 3.15 1.23
C ASP A 108 -7.94 4.25 2.25
N TRP A 109 -7.01 4.47 3.18
CA TRP A 109 -7.18 5.45 4.24
C TRP A 109 -7.19 6.90 3.74
N THR A 110 -6.49 7.18 2.63
CA THR A 110 -6.47 8.53 2.03
C THR A 110 -7.76 8.82 1.26
N ASN A 111 -8.32 7.83 0.56
CA ASN A 111 -9.41 8.04 -0.42
C ASN A 111 -10.73 7.35 -0.04
N HIS A 112 -10.78 6.68 1.12
CA HIS A 112 -11.89 5.85 1.55
C HIS A 112 -12.30 4.80 0.49
N ALA A 113 -11.32 4.25 -0.22
CA ALA A 113 -11.56 3.46 -1.43
C ALA A 113 -12.37 2.20 -1.13
N PHE A 114 -12.05 1.49 -0.04
CA PHE A 114 -12.72 0.25 0.31
C PHE A 114 -14.14 0.50 0.84
N SER A 115 -14.33 1.51 1.68
CA SER A 115 -15.67 1.94 2.12
C SER A 115 -16.52 2.43 0.94
N TRP A 116 -15.93 3.10 -0.04
CA TRP A 116 -16.65 3.48 -1.25
C TRP A 116 -17.10 2.25 -2.04
N MET A 117 -16.26 1.21 -2.19
CA MET A 117 -16.67 -0.03 -2.86
C MET A 117 -17.85 -0.67 -2.13
N GLN A 118 -17.81 -0.70 -0.80
CA GLN A 118 -18.90 -1.26 0.00
C GLN A 118 -20.25 -0.60 -0.32
N LEU A 119 -20.25 0.72 -0.58
CA LEU A 119 -21.45 1.51 -0.85
C LEU A 119 -21.85 1.56 -2.34
N ASN A 120 -20.87 1.51 -3.26
CA ASN A 120 -21.09 1.83 -4.68
C ASN A 120 -20.76 0.69 -5.66
N ASP A 121 -20.01 -0.33 -5.22
CA ASP A 121 -19.62 -1.50 -6.02
C ASP A 121 -19.67 -2.76 -5.17
N ARG A 122 -20.90 -3.14 -4.77
CA ARG A 122 -21.12 -4.30 -3.92
C ARG A 122 -20.51 -5.59 -4.47
N PRO A 123 -20.64 -5.93 -5.77
CA PRO A 123 -19.98 -7.10 -6.33
C PRO A 123 -18.45 -7.04 -6.22
N GLY A 124 -17.83 -5.87 -6.42
CA GLY A 124 -16.40 -5.68 -6.25
C GLY A 124 -15.93 -5.85 -4.80
N TYR A 125 -16.68 -5.27 -3.86
CA TYR A 125 -16.45 -5.45 -2.43
C TYR A 125 -16.51 -6.93 -2.04
N ASP A 126 -17.58 -7.63 -2.43
CA ASP A 126 -17.76 -9.05 -2.12
C ASP A 126 -16.66 -9.91 -2.76
N ALA A 127 -16.22 -9.59 -3.98
CA ALA A 127 -15.12 -10.27 -4.65
C ALA A 127 -13.77 -10.10 -3.92
N ILE A 128 -13.53 -8.95 -3.28
CA ILE A 128 -12.35 -8.73 -2.43
C ILE A 128 -12.50 -9.49 -1.11
N CYS A 129 -13.64 -9.38 -0.44
CA CYS A 129 -13.90 -10.04 0.84
C CYS A 129 -13.85 -11.58 0.75
N ALA A 130 -14.22 -12.16 -0.40
CA ALA A 130 -14.15 -13.59 -0.66
C ALA A 130 -12.71 -14.13 -0.80
N ARG A 131 -11.70 -13.25 -0.93
CA ARG A 131 -10.31 -13.66 -1.03
C ARG A 131 -9.80 -14.22 0.30
N VAL A 132 -8.87 -15.15 0.19
CA VAL A 132 -8.01 -15.51 1.33
C VAL A 132 -6.81 -14.56 1.29
N HIS A 133 -6.48 -13.90 2.40
CA HIS A 133 -5.21 -13.19 2.54
C HIS A 133 -4.07 -14.22 2.50
N ARG A 134 -3.32 -14.28 1.39
CA ARG A 134 -2.38 -15.39 1.10
C ARG A 134 -0.99 -15.18 1.70
N HIS A 135 -0.75 -14.04 2.33
CA HIS A 135 0.61 -13.55 2.57
C HIS A 135 1.02 -13.42 4.03
N ALA A 136 0.15 -13.83 4.96
CA ALA A 136 0.51 -13.96 6.37
C ALA A 136 -0.04 -15.27 6.97
N PRO A 137 0.79 -16.33 7.07
CA PRO A 137 0.46 -17.46 7.94
C PRO A 137 0.36 -16.94 9.38
N GLY A 138 -0.86 -16.85 9.92
CA GLY A 138 -1.13 -16.28 11.25
C GLY A 138 -1.38 -14.77 11.31
N GLY A 139 -1.51 -14.08 10.17
CA GLY A 139 -1.91 -12.67 10.13
C GLY A 139 -3.43 -12.47 10.24
N THR A 140 -3.85 -11.24 10.51
CA THR A 140 -5.26 -10.83 10.51
C THR A 140 -5.83 -10.94 9.10
N ASN A 141 -6.62 -11.98 8.81
CA ASN A 141 -7.35 -12.13 7.54
C ASN A 141 -8.59 -11.21 7.51
N ASN A 142 -8.41 -9.93 7.81
CA ASN A 142 -9.48 -8.94 7.74
C ASN A 142 -9.65 -8.44 6.29
N ASP A 143 -10.75 -7.76 6.03
CA ASP A 143 -11.10 -7.34 4.67
C ASP A 143 -10.18 -6.22 4.13
N GLN A 144 -9.57 -5.42 5.01
CA GLN A 144 -8.58 -4.41 4.63
C GLN A 144 -7.28 -5.04 4.11
N GLU A 145 -6.79 -6.12 4.73
CA GLU A 145 -5.64 -6.88 4.24
C GLU A 145 -5.91 -7.50 2.87
N LYS A 146 -7.15 -7.96 2.62
CA LYS A 146 -7.57 -8.49 1.32
C LYS A 146 -7.62 -7.40 0.25
N PHE A 147 -8.07 -6.20 0.62
CA PHE A 147 -8.02 -5.03 -0.26
C PHE A 147 -6.58 -4.67 -0.62
N ALA A 148 -5.69 -4.58 0.37
CA ALA A 148 -4.27 -4.30 0.16
C ALA A 148 -3.60 -5.35 -0.76
N ASP A 149 -3.93 -6.63 -0.58
CA ASP A 149 -3.50 -7.69 -1.50
C ASP A 149 -4.06 -7.53 -2.91
N ALA A 150 -5.35 -7.25 -3.05
CA ALA A 150 -5.97 -7.03 -4.36
C ALA A 150 -5.35 -5.84 -5.09
N TYR A 151 -5.02 -4.77 -4.35
CA TYR A 151 -4.33 -3.60 -4.87
C TYR A 151 -2.92 -3.93 -5.35
N ALA A 152 -2.13 -4.67 -4.57
CA ALA A 152 -0.80 -5.10 -4.97
C ALA A 152 -0.83 -6.04 -6.19
N ASP A 153 -1.76 -6.99 -6.21
CA ASP A 153 -2.00 -7.88 -7.33
C ASP A 153 -2.36 -7.12 -8.61
N PHE A 154 -3.24 -6.12 -8.52
CA PHE A 154 -3.63 -5.29 -9.67
C PHE A 154 -2.42 -4.63 -10.33
N HIS A 155 -1.53 -4.01 -9.55
CA HIS A 155 -0.34 -3.35 -10.09
C HIS A 155 0.68 -4.36 -10.64
N PHE A 156 0.89 -5.49 -9.98
CA PHE A 156 1.74 -6.57 -10.51
C PHE A 156 1.21 -7.13 -11.82
N ALA A 157 -0.10 -7.31 -11.90
CA ALA A 157 -0.74 -7.91 -13.05
C ALA A 157 -0.78 -6.91 -14.23
N THR A 158 -0.92 -5.61 -13.96
CA THR A 158 -0.75 -4.50 -14.92
C THR A 158 0.68 -4.42 -15.44
N ALA A 159 1.68 -4.49 -14.56
CA ALA A 159 3.10 -4.50 -14.96
C ALA A 159 3.46 -5.72 -15.83
N ARG A 160 2.74 -6.84 -15.68
CA ARG A 160 2.85 -8.02 -16.55
C ARG A 160 2.09 -7.90 -17.87
N GLY A 161 1.42 -6.79 -18.13
CA GLY A 161 0.64 -6.58 -19.36
C GLY A 161 -0.59 -7.48 -19.49
N ARG A 162 -1.12 -8.00 -18.37
CA ARG A 162 -2.35 -8.79 -18.41
C ARG A 162 -3.53 -7.89 -18.77
N ARG A 163 -4.47 -8.42 -19.56
CA ARG A 163 -5.68 -7.71 -20.03
C ARG A 163 -6.97 -8.24 -19.41
N THR A 164 -6.92 -9.45 -18.86
CA THR A 164 -8.03 -10.09 -18.17
C THR A 164 -7.72 -10.20 -16.69
N TRP A 165 -8.67 -9.74 -15.88
CA TRP A 165 -8.53 -9.63 -14.45
C TRP A 165 -9.48 -10.58 -13.75
N PRO A 166 -9.05 -11.30 -12.70
CA PRO A 166 -9.96 -11.79 -11.68
C PRO A 166 -10.85 -10.64 -11.17
N ASP A 167 -12.08 -10.94 -10.77
CA ASP A 167 -13.09 -9.92 -10.39
C ASP A 167 -12.60 -8.96 -9.30
N SER A 168 -11.81 -9.46 -8.34
CA SER A 168 -11.24 -8.62 -7.28
C SER A 168 -10.21 -7.60 -7.80
N ILE A 169 -9.49 -7.93 -8.87
CA ILE A 169 -8.54 -7.02 -9.52
C ILE A 169 -9.32 -6.01 -10.38
N ALA A 170 -10.39 -6.45 -11.06
CA ALA A 170 -11.29 -5.55 -11.76
C ALA A 170 -11.98 -4.57 -10.80
N ALA A 171 -12.27 -4.98 -9.55
CA ALA A 171 -12.80 -4.10 -8.51
C ALA A 171 -11.84 -2.94 -8.20
N ILE A 172 -10.54 -3.22 -8.02
CA ILE A 172 -9.51 -2.19 -7.85
C ILE A 172 -9.55 -1.19 -9.02
N GLU A 173 -9.66 -1.66 -10.26
CA GLU A 173 -9.73 -0.79 -11.44
C GLU A 173 -10.95 0.15 -11.42
N ARG A 174 -12.09 -0.30 -10.87
CA ARG A 174 -13.32 0.50 -10.79
C ARG A 174 -13.27 1.63 -9.76
N CYS A 175 -12.34 1.60 -8.80
CA CYS A 175 -12.13 2.72 -7.86
C CYS A 175 -11.35 3.91 -8.44
N ARG A 176 -10.82 3.80 -9.67
CA ARG A 176 -10.09 4.88 -10.35
C ARG A 176 -10.80 6.24 -10.35
N PRO A 177 -12.14 6.36 -10.51
CA PRO A 177 -12.81 7.65 -10.45
C PRO A 177 -12.59 8.38 -9.13
N ILE A 178 -12.67 7.68 -8.00
CA ILE A 178 -12.51 8.26 -6.65
C ILE A 178 -11.11 8.83 -6.47
N TRP A 179 -10.09 8.08 -6.92
CA TRP A 179 -8.70 8.49 -6.78
C TRP A 179 -8.36 9.74 -7.62
N ARG A 180 -9.13 9.98 -8.70
CA ARG A 180 -8.97 11.15 -9.57
C ARG A 180 -9.67 12.40 -9.06
N VAL A 181 -10.56 12.30 -8.07
CA VAL A 181 -11.21 13.49 -7.50
C VAL A 181 -10.42 13.91 -6.25
N PRO A 182 -9.70 15.05 -6.27
CA PRO A 182 -9.27 15.67 -5.04
C PRO A 182 -10.51 16.35 -4.44
N GLU A 183 -11.32 15.62 -3.68
CA GLU A 183 -12.51 16.22 -3.07
C GLU A 183 -12.10 17.16 -1.93
N SER A 184 -12.16 18.46 -2.21
CA SER A 184 -12.42 19.51 -1.23
C SER A 184 -13.88 19.47 -0.75
N ARG A 185 -14.48 18.29 -0.59
CA ARG A 185 -15.82 18.13 -0.03
C ARG A 185 -15.84 16.89 0.86
N PRO A 186 -15.96 17.05 2.19
CA PRO A 186 -16.35 15.91 3.00
C PRO A 186 -17.75 15.46 2.54
N PRO A 187 -18.07 14.15 2.58
CA PRO A 187 -19.44 13.72 2.42
C PRO A 187 -20.31 14.48 3.42
N ALA A 188 -21.40 15.08 2.91
CA ALA A 188 -22.41 15.72 3.74
C ALA A 188 -23.03 14.62 4.62
N GLY A 189 -22.53 14.50 5.85
CA GLY A 189 -22.97 13.48 6.79
C GLY A 189 -21.84 13.12 7.74
N GLY A 190 -21.79 13.83 8.87
CA GLY A 190 -20.93 13.45 9.98
C GLY A 190 -21.25 12.03 10.41
N TRP A 191 -20.23 11.16 10.41
CA TRP A 191 -20.27 9.92 11.16
C TRP A 191 -19.17 9.99 12.18
N GLY A 192 -19.62 10.15 13.42
CA GLY A 192 -18.78 10.19 14.60
C GLY A 192 -17.98 8.91 14.76
N ALA A 193 -16.94 9.03 15.59
CA ALA A 193 -16.26 7.92 16.18
C ALA A 193 -17.27 6.97 16.85
N SER A 194 -17.63 5.87 16.20
CA SER A 194 -18.09 4.62 16.83
C SER A 194 -18.42 3.60 15.75
N ALA A 195 -17.47 2.71 15.46
CA ALA A 195 -17.74 1.37 14.91
C ALA A 195 -16.50 0.48 15.11
N TYR A 196 -16.00 0.42 16.35
CA TYR A 196 -15.13 -0.66 16.82
C TYR A 196 -15.53 -0.95 18.27
N ALA A 197 -16.58 -1.75 18.42
CA ALA A 197 -16.91 -2.49 19.62
C ALA A 197 -17.23 -3.93 19.17
#